data_AF-A0A9D5STR3-F1
#
_entry.id   AF-A0A9D5STR3-F1
#
_cell.length_a   1.000
_cell.length_b   1.000
_cell.length_c   1.000
_cell.angle_alpha   90.00
_cell.angle_beta   90.00
_cell.angle_gamma   90.00
#
_symmetry.space_group_name_H-M   'P 1'
#
loop_
_entity.id
_entity.type
_entity.pdbx_description
1 polymer ?
#
loop_
_entity_poly.entity_id
_entity_poly.type
_entity_poly.pdbx_seq_one_letter_code
_entity_poly.pdbx_strand_id
1 'polypeptide(L)'
;MDNIVFRYHPDPVATGAFEVTAGEVCDCCGKVTTLCYRNPFFSGEDVECLCPQCIADGSAAEKFDGCFQDSENAGDVDDPDGSKMMELTARTLGYCGWQQEYWYAHCGDYCAYLGGVLWDDIVRMGLEKELEENYDEEICGFDFDTLRGNINGHLQGYLFRCLTCGKHFLYVDCD
;
A
#
# COMPACT_ATOMS: atom_id res chain seq x y z
N MET A 1 20.35 10.19 -8.36
CA MET A 1 18.91 9.93 -8.20
C MET A 1 18.60 10.29 -6.78
N ASP A 2 17.71 11.25 -6.58
CA ASP A 2 17.25 11.61 -5.26
C ASP A 2 16.58 10.37 -4.64
N ASN A 3 16.86 10.11 -3.37
CA ASN A 3 16.30 8.99 -2.64
C ASN A 3 14.83 9.32 -2.33
N ILE A 4 13.92 8.97 -3.23
CA ILE A 4 12.48 9.17 -3.03
C ILE A 4 12.01 8.17 -1.98
N VAL A 5 11.33 8.69 -0.95
CA VAL A 5 10.74 7.89 0.13
C VAL A 5 9.25 8.20 0.17
N PHE A 6 8.42 7.16 0.04
CA PHE A 6 6.98 7.28 0.19
C PHE A 6 6.62 7.02 1.64
N ARG A 7 5.99 7.99 2.29
CA ARG A 7 5.69 7.93 3.72
C ARG A 7 4.80 6.73 4.08
N TYR A 8 3.77 6.49 3.27
CA TYR A 8 2.84 5.39 3.49
C TYR A 8 3.29 4.07 2.83
N HIS A 9 4.34 4.06 2.00
CA HIS A 9 4.88 2.84 1.41
C HIS A 9 6.41 2.88 1.36
N PRO A 10 7.09 2.79 2.51
CA PRO A 10 8.49 3.17 2.66
C PRO A 10 9.49 2.31 1.87
N ASP A 11 9.20 1.03 1.65
CA ASP A 11 10.12 0.07 1.02
C ASP A 11 9.53 -0.60 -0.23
N PRO A 12 9.16 0.18 -1.27
CA PRO A 12 8.32 -0.30 -2.37
C PRO A 12 9.00 -1.32 -3.29
N VAL A 13 10.34 -1.41 -3.29
CA VAL A 13 11.06 -2.49 -3.98
C VAL A 13 10.99 -3.79 -3.18
N ALA A 14 11.10 -3.73 -1.85
CA ALA A 14 11.06 -4.92 -1.00
C ALA A 14 9.67 -5.57 -0.98
N THR A 15 8.61 -4.77 -1.08
CA THR A 15 7.23 -5.26 -1.21
C THR A 15 6.89 -5.72 -2.64
N GLY A 16 7.80 -5.59 -3.60
CA GLY A 16 7.54 -5.89 -5.02
C GLY A 16 6.64 -4.89 -5.75
N ALA A 17 6.39 -3.71 -5.17
CA ALA A 17 5.55 -2.69 -5.79
C ALA A 17 6.25 -1.96 -6.96
N PHE A 18 7.57 -1.79 -6.87
CA PHE A 18 8.40 -1.45 -8.03
C PHE A 18 9.12 -2.68 -8.56
N GLU A 19 9.05 -2.86 -9.88
CA GLU A 19 9.92 -3.78 -10.60
C GLU A 19 11.25 -3.09 -10.95
N VAL A 20 12.37 -3.77 -10.71
CA VAL A 20 13.68 -3.32 -11.16
C VAL A 20 13.89 -3.74 -12.61
N THR A 21 14.01 -2.77 -13.51
CA THR A 21 14.12 -3.01 -14.95
C THR A 21 15.51 -2.61 -15.47
N ALA A 22 15.84 -3.07 -16.69
CA ALA A 22 17.07 -2.64 -17.37
C ALA A 22 17.00 -1.18 -17.89
N GLY A 23 15.85 -0.52 -17.75
CA GLY A 23 15.57 0.80 -18.31
C GLY A 23 14.33 0.77 -19.20
N GLU A 24 13.26 1.43 -18.75
CA GLU A 24 12.00 1.59 -19.48
C GLU A 24 11.55 3.05 -19.50
N VAL A 25 10.75 3.43 -20.49
CA VAL A 25 10.25 4.82 -20.61
C VAL A 25 9.05 4.99 -19.70
N CYS A 26 9.08 6.00 -18.83
CA CYS A 26 7.93 6.34 -18.01
C CYS A 26 6.83 7.00 -18.88
N ASP A 27 5.61 6.49 -18.81
CA ASP A 27 4.47 6.98 -19.57
C ASP A 27 4.06 8.40 -19.17
N CYS A 28 4.37 8.81 -17.93
CA CYS A 28 4.10 10.17 -17.45
C CYS A 28 5.08 11.19 -18.07
N CYS A 29 6.38 11.06 -17.79
CA CYS A 29 7.38 12.09 -18.12
C CYS A 29 8.24 11.79 -19.36
N GLY A 30 8.15 10.60 -19.96
CA GLY A 30 8.94 10.18 -21.12
C GLY A 30 10.42 9.93 -20.82
N LYS A 31 10.86 10.00 -19.55
CA LYS A 31 12.25 9.71 -19.15
C LYS A 31 12.44 8.21 -18.93
N VAL A 32 13.66 7.73 -19.15
CA VAL A 32 14.03 6.35 -18.84
C VAL A 32 14.19 6.17 -17.32
N THR A 33 13.59 5.11 -16.78
CA THR A 33 13.64 4.70 -15.37
C THR A 33 14.08 3.24 -15.26
N THR A 34 14.82 2.91 -14.20
CA THR A 34 15.17 1.53 -13.83
C THR A 34 14.25 0.94 -12.76
N LEU A 35 13.28 1.74 -12.30
CA LEU A 35 12.21 1.33 -11.38
C LEU A 35 10.88 1.64 -12.06
N CYS A 36 10.08 0.60 -12.28
CA CYS A 36 8.82 0.69 -12.99
C CYS A 36 7.68 0.24 -12.07
N TYR A 37 6.70 1.11 -11.86
CA TYR A 37 5.46 0.76 -11.18
C TYR A 37 4.43 0.31 -12.22
N ARG A 38 3.88 -0.88 -11.99
CA ARG A 38 2.87 -1.54 -12.85
C ARG A 38 1.66 -2.07 -12.07
N ASN A 39 1.60 -1.75 -10.78
CA ASN A 39 0.55 -2.20 -9.88
C ASN A 39 -0.70 -1.29 -10.02
N PRO A 40 -1.79 -1.51 -9.27
CA PRO A 40 -3.04 -0.79 -9.49
C PRO A 40 -2.86 0.72 -9.60
N PHE A 41 -3.40 1.26 -10.70
CA PHE A 41 -3.52 2.68 -10.96
C PHE A 41 -4.86 2.87 -11.68
N PHE A 42 -5.82 3.44 -10.96
CA PHE A 42 -7.18 3.61 -11.43
C PHE A 42 -7.23 4.85 -12.33
N SER A 43 -7.06 4.66 -13.64
CA SER A 43 -7.17 5.70 -14.66
C SER A 43 -8.02 5.24 -15.85
N GLY A 44 -8.49 6.20 -16.64
CA GLY A 44 -9.15 5.91 -17.93
C GLY A 44 -8.20 5.49 -19.05
N GLU A 45 -6.89 5.69 -18.85
CA GLU A 45 -5.82 5.30 -19.77
C GLU A 45 -5.13 4.01 -19.32
N ASP A 46 -4.57 3.28 -20.28
CA ASP A 46 -3.73 2.10 -20.05
C ASP A 46 -2.29 2.57 -19.78
N VAL A 47 -1.84 2.43 -18.54
CA VAL A 47 -0.55 2.93 -18.06
C VAL A 47 0.31 1.75 -17.65
N GLU A 48 1.43 1.59 -18.33
CA GLU A 48 2.29 0.42 -18.20
C GLU A 48 3.46 0.68 -17.25
N CYS A 49 4.04 1.88 -17.29
CA CYS A 49 5.23 2.20 -16.50
C CYS A 49 5.23 3.62 -15.92
N LEU A 50 5.17 3.71 -14.59
CA LEU A 50 5.36 4.95 -13.86
C LEU A 50 6.68 4.95 -13.09
N CYS A 51 7.45 6.03 -13.22
CA CYS A 51 8.69 6.19 -12.45
C CYS A 51 8.40 6.74 -11.05
N PRO A 52 9.29 6.49 -10.07
CA PRO A 52 9.08 6.95 -8.69
C PRO A 52 8.88 8.46 -8.57
N GLN A 53 9.55 9.26 -9.41
CA GLN A 53 9.46 10.72 -9.35
C GLN A 53 8.05 11.21 -9.68
N CYS A 54 7.47 10.71 -10.77
CA CYS A 54 6.13 11.11 -11.23
C CYS A 54 5.01 10.67 -10.29
N ILE A 55 5.25 9.62 -9.49
CA ILE A 55 4.34 9.24 -8.41
C ILE A 55 4.54 10.22 -7.26
N ALA A 56 5.77 10.40 -6.76
CA ALA A 56 6.05 11.18 -5.56
C ALA A 56 5.68 12.67 -5.65
N ASP A 57 5.80 13.27 -6.84
CA ASP A 57 5.39 14.66 -7.09
C ASP A 57 3.94 14.82 -7.55
N GLY A 58 3.22 13.71 -7.77
CA GLY A 58 1.81 13.68 -8.18
C GLY A 58 1.58 13.91 -9.67
N SER A 59 2.62 14.09 -10.50
CA SER A 59 2.45 14.38 -11.92
C SER A 59 1.76 13.25 -12.68
N ALA A 60 1.94 12.00 -12.25
CA ALA A 60 1.27 10.84 -12.86
C ALA A 60 -0.25 10.90 -12.62
N ALA A 61 -0.67 11.08 -11.37
CA ALA A 61 -2.07 11.21 -11.00
C ALA A 61 -2.73 12.40 -11.72
N GLU A 62 -2.06 13.56 -11.75
CA GLU A 62 -2.55 14.75 -12.46
C GLU A 62 -2.70 14.52 -13.97
N LYS A 63 -1.70 13.91 -14.61
CA LYS A 63 -1.69 13.72 -16.07
C LYS A 63 -2.80 12.78 -16.53
N PHE A 64 -3.01 11.69 -15.80
CA PHE A 64 -3.91 10.61 -16.21
C PHE A 64 -5.28 10.66 -15.52
N ASP A 65 -5.54 11.70 -14.72
CA ASP A 65 -6.76 11.83 -13.91
C ASP A 65 -7.07 10.54 -13.13
N GLY A 66 -6.03 10.01 -12.47
CA GLY A 66 -6.06 8.69 -11.84
C GLY A 66 -5.50 8.67 -10.43
N CYS A 67 -5.74 7.58 -9.71
CA CYS A 67 -5.26 7.38 -8.34
C CYS A 67 -4.62 5.99 -8.14
N PHE A 68 -3.73 5.90 -7.16
CA PHE A 68 -3.03 4.68 -6.78
C PHE A 68 -3.74 3.89 -5.68
N GLN A 69 -4.67 4.52 -4.98
CA GLN A 69 -5.50 3.94 -3.94
C GLN A 69 -6.92 4.52 -4.09
N ASP A 70 -7.93 3.68 -3.86
CA ASP A 70 -9.32 4.13 -3.78
C ASP A 70 -9.55 4.86 -2.44
N SER A 71 -9.99 6.12 -2.51
CA SER A 71 -10.25 6.96 -1.34
C SER A 71 -11.40 6.44 -0.47
N GLU A 72 -12.32 5.67 -1.05
CA GLU A 72 -13.44 5.06 -0.32
C GLU A 72 -13.03 3.78 0.42
N ASN A 73 -11.86 3.22 0.10
CA ASN A 73 -11.30 2.03 0.73
C ASN A 73 -10.02 2.40 1.52
N ALA A 74 -10.14 3.40 2.37
CA ALA A 74 -9.08 3.80 3.30
C ALA A 74 -9.69 4.15 4.67
N GLY A 75 -8.91 3.95 5.73
CA GLY A 75 -9.36 4.28 7.08
C GLY A 75 -9.46 5.79 7.33
N ASP A 76 -10.32 6.17 8.28
CA ASP A 76 -10.53 7.58 8.61
C ASP A 76 -9.29 8.22 9.24
N VAL A 77 -8.98 9.45 8.81
CA VAL A 77 -7.87 10.26 9.30
C VAL A 77 -8.30 11.67 9.69
N ASP A 78 -7.52 12.35 10.53
CA ASP A 78 -7.70 13.78 10.81
C ASP A 78 -7.10 14.59 9.66
N ASP A 79 -7.92 14.88 8.65
CA ASP A 79 -7.48 15.49 7.38
C ASP A 79 -8.41 16.63 6.92
N PRO A 80 -8.51 17.74 7.69
CA PRO A 80 -9.44 18.82 7.41
C PRO A 80 -9.14 19.57 6.10
N ASP A 81 -7.91 19.47 5.58
CA ASP A 81 -7.48 20.10 4.33
C ASP A 81 -7.33 19.11 3.16
N GLY A 82 -7.58 17.82 3.39
CA GLY A 82 -7.49 16.77 2.37
C GLY A 82 -6.05 16.41 1.95
N SER A 83 -5.03 16.95 2.62
CA SER A 83 -3.63 16.77 2.23
C SER A 83 -3.13 15.34 2.42
N LYS A 84 -3.58 14.63 3.46
CA LYS A 84 -3.20 13.23 3.70
C LYS A 84 -3.86 12.32 2.68
N MET A 85 -5.14 12.53 2.39
CA MET A 85 -5.86 11.78 1.36
C MET A 85 -5.24 11.99 -0.02
N MET A 86 -4.84 13.22 -0.35
CA MET A 86 -4.13 13.50 -1.60
C MET A 86 -2.73 12.86 -1.64
N GLU A 87 -1.97 12.89 -0.52
CA GLU A 87 -0.69 12.19 -0.44
C GLU A 87 -0.84 10.68 -0.65
N LEU A 88 -1.87 10.06 -0.06
CA LEU A 88 -2.16 8.65 -0.23
C LEU A 88 -2.55 8.32 -1.67
N THR A 89 -3.58 8.97 -2.20
CA THR A 89 -4.21 8.58 -3.48
C THR A 89 -3.44 9.03 -4.71
N ALA A 90 -2.75 10.17 -4.66
CA ALA A 90 -2.06 10.75 -5.82
C ALA A 90 -0.53 10.65 -5.76
N ARG A 91 0.05 10.48 -4.57
CA ARG A 91 1.50 10.61 -4.36
C ARG A 91 2.16 9.43 -3.66
N THR A 92 1.39 8.42 -3.28
CA THR A 92 1.86 7.15 -2.75
C THR A 92 1.44 6.08 -3.73
N LEU A 93 2.39 5.26 -4.16
CA LEU A 93 2.07 4.08 -4.94
C LEU A 93 1.18 3.12 -4.15
N GLY A 94 0.35 2.35 -4.87
CA GLY A 94 -0.54 1.36 -4.29
C GLY A 94 0.18 0.06 -3.94
N TYR A 95 -0.57 -0.87 -3.37
CA TYR A 95 -0.21 -2.28 -3.33
C TYR A 95 -1.24 -3.09 -4.11
N CYS A 96 -0.93 -4.35 -4.42
CA CYS A 96 -1.84 -5.24 -5.14
C CYS A 96 -2.46 -6.22 -4.14
N GLY A 97 -3.76 -6.09 -3.92
CA GLY A 97 -4.59 -7.04 -3.18
C GLY A 97 -5.09 -8.18 -4.08
N TRP A 98 -5.74 -9.18 -3.48
CA TRP A 98 -6.55 -10.14 -4.24
C TRP A 98 -7.96 -9.61 -4.48
N GLN A 99 -8.46 -8.85 -3.52
CA GLN A 99 -9.67 -8.03 -3.62
C GLN A 99 -9.30 -6.54 -3.61
N GLN A 100 -10.32 -5.69 -3.52
CA GLN A 100 -10.13 -4.24 -3.39
C GLN A 100 -9.24 -3.93 -2.17
N GLU A 101 -8.15 -3.19 -2.39
CA GLU A 101 -7.20 -2.85 -1.34
C GLU A 101 -7.82 -1.91 -0.31
N TYR A 102 -7.55 -2.17 0.97
CA TYR A 102 -7.90 -1.31 2.08
C TYR A 102 -6.66 -0.69 2.74
N TRP A 103 -6.56 0.64 2.75
CA TRP A 103 -5.44 1.32 3.39
C TRP A 103 -5.70 1.64 4.87
N TYR A 104 -4.94 1.01 5.76
CA TYR A 104 -5.16 1.16 7.20
C TYR A 104 -4.82 2.57 7.72
N ALA A 105 -5.61 3.08 8.67
CA ALA A 105 -5.36 4.35 9.37
C ALA A 105 -5.34 4.16 10.89
N HIS A 106 -4.49 4.92 11.58
CA HIS A 106 -4.42 4.90 13.04
C HIS A 106 -3.74 6.16 13.58
N CYS A 107 -4.12 6.61 14.78
CA CYS A 107 -3.65 7.87 15.38
C CYS A 107 -3.88 9.10 14.47
N GLY A 108 -4.98 9.12 13.72
CA GLY A 108 -5.37 10.25 12.87
C GLY A 108 -4.53 10.41 11.60
N ASP A 109 -3.82 9.37 11.17
CA ASP A 109 -3.02 9.36 9.93
C ASP A 109 -3.00 7.97 9.30
N TYR A 110 -2.63 7.89 8.01
CA TYR A 110 -2.50 6.61 7.33
C TYR A 110 -1.26 5.85 7.82
N CYS A 111 -1.39 4.54 7.91
CA CYS A 111 -0.29 3.66 8.27
C CYS A 111 0.66 3.44 7.08
N ALA A 112 1.90 3.11 7.38
CA ALA A 112 2.85 2.62 6.37
C ALA A 112 2.56 1.16 6.03
N TYR A 113 2.31 0.86 4.77
CA TYR A 113 2.28 -0.49 4.24
C TYR A 113 3.67 -1.10 4.20
N LEU A 114 3.81 -2.30 4.78
CA LEU A 114 5.08 -3.01 4.94
C LEU A 114 5.21 -4.23 4.03
N GLY A 115 4.16 -4.61 3.30
CA GLY A 115 4.15 -5.77 2.42
C GLY A 115 3.15 -6.85 2.80
N GLY A 116 3.01 -7.83 1.91
CA GLY A 116 2.28 -9.06 2.17
C GLY A 116 3.03 -9.95 3.16
N VAL A 117 2.31 -10.59 4.07
CA VAL A 117 2.85 -11.49 5.09
C VAL A 117 2.07 -12.80 5.13
N LEU A 118 2.77 -13.90 5.41
CA LEU A 118 2.15 -15.16 5.81
C LEU A 118 2.10 -15.26 7.33
N TRP A 119 1.32 -16.22 7.86
CA TRP A 119 1.23 -16.42 9.31
C TRP A 119 2.60 -16.67 9.95
N ASP A 120 3.46 -17.44 9.29
CA ASP A 120 4.82 -17.69 9.78
C ASP A 120 5.70 -16.44 9.81
N ASP A 121 5.46 -15.45 8.94
CA ASP A 121 6.15 -14.15 9.00
C ASP A 121 5.74 -13.40 10.27
N ILE A 122 4.44 -13.34 10.56
CA ILE A 122 3.89 -12.70 11.76
C ILE A 122 4.52 -13.30 13.02
N VAL A 123 4.59 -14.64 13.10
CA VAL A 123 5.23 -15.36 14.20
C VAL A 123 6.73 -15.04 14.32
N ARG A 124 7.45 -15.02 13.19
CA ARG A 124 8.87 -14.66 13.20
C ARG A 124 9.12 -13.22 13.65
N MET A 125 8.20 -12.31 13.34
CA MET A 125 8.25 -10.92 13.76
C MET A 125 7.80 -10.72 15.21
N GLY A 126 7.14 -11.71 15.83
CA GLY A 126 6.63 -11.64 17.20
C GLY A 126 5.43 -10.70 17.36
N LEU A 127 4.62 -10.57 16.30
CA LEU A 127 3.52 -9.61 16.22
C LEU A 127 2.16 -10.22 16.58
N GLU A 128 2.06 -11.53 16.85
CA GLU A 128 0.78 -12.25 16.97
C GLU A 128 -0.15 -11.59 17.98
N LYS A 129 0.36 -11.29 19.18
CA LYS A 129 -0.43 -10.71 20.26
C LYS A 129 -0.85 -9.27 19.95
N GLU A 130 0.03 -8.49 19.34
CA GLU A 130 -0.24 -7.09 19.01
C GLU A 130 -1.29 -6.99 17.90
N LEU A 131 -1.21 -7.87 16.89
CA LEU A 131 -2.21 -7.94 15.85
C LEU A 131 -3.54 -8.43 16.40
N GLU A 132 -3.56 -9.45 17.27
CA GLU A 132 -4.80 -9.92 17.93
C GLU A 132 -5.51 -8.79 18.69
N GLU A 133 -4.77 -7.91 19.36
CA GLU A 133 -5.32 -6.77 20.10
C GLU A 133 -5.84 -5.63 19.19
N ASN A 134 -5.25 -5.46 18.01
CA ASN A 134 -5.54 -4.34 17.11
C ASN A 134 -6.35 -4.75 15.86
N TYR A 135 -6.69 -6.03 15.71
CA TYR A 135 -7.34 -6.57 14.52
C TYR A 135 -8.80 -6.11 14.42
N ASP A 136 -9.23 -5.81 13.19
CA ASP A 136 -10.58 -5.37 12.89
C ASP A 136 -11.30 -6.43 12.06
N GLU A 137 -12.16 -7.20 12.72
CA GLU A 137 -12.97 -8.26 12.11
C GLU A 137 -14.05 -7.69 11.18
N GLU A 138 -14.52 -6.47 11.41
CA GLU A 138 -15.55 -5.86 10.56
C GLU A 138 -14.97 -5.46 9.21
N ILE A 139 -13.75 -4.91 9.20
CA ILE A 139 -13.02 -4.58 7.97
C ILE A 139 -12.59 -5.84 7.21
N CYS A 140 -12.08 -6.85 7.92
CA CYS A 140 -11.49 -8.04 7.27
C CYS A 140 -12.52 -9.15 6.98
N GLY A 141 -13.65 -9.20 7.68
CA GLY A 141 -14.70 -10.20 7.48
C GLY A 141 -14.38 -11.61 8.01
N PHE A 142 -13.24 -11.79 8.69
CA PHE A 142 -12.82 -13.04 9.33
C PHE A 142 -12.47 -12.78 10.79
N ASP A 143 -12.76 -13.73 11.68
CA ASP A 143 -12.25 -13.68 13.05
C ASP A 143 -10.73 -13.92 13.10
N PHE A 144 -10.05 -13.40 14.12
CA PHE A 144 -8.59 -13.49 14.20
C PHE A 144 -8.09 -14.94 14.34
N ASP A 145 -8.84 -15.81 15.02
CA ASP A 145 -8.49 -17.21 15.20
C ASP A 145 -8.45 -17.97 13.87
N THR A 146 -9.35 -17.62 12.95
CA THR A 146 -9.37 -18.14 11.58
C THR A 146 -8.09 -17.79 10.82
N LEU A 147 -7.37 -16.72 11.14
CA LEU A 147 -6.13 -16.38 10.45
C LEU A 147 -4.99 -17.37 10.75
N ARG A 148 -5.02 -18.01 11.93
CA ARG A 148 -3.97 -18.90 12.43
C ARG A 148 -3.80 -20.10 11.51
N GLY A 149 -2.76 -20.07 10.68
CA GLY A 149 -2.45 -21.14 9.73
C GLY A 149 -3.26 -21.14 8.43
N ASN A 150 -4.17 -20.17 8.23
CA ASN A 150 -4.92 -20.01 6.97
C ASN A 150 -4.40 -18.87 6.08
N ILE A 151 -3.54 -17.97 6.60
CA ILE A 151 -2.73 -17.09 5.74
C ILE A 151 -1.61 -17.91 5.09
N ASN A 152 -1.98 -18.68 4.07
CA ASN A 152 -1.18 -19.76 3.49
C ASN A 152 -1.38 -19.94 1.98
N GLY A 153 -1.99 -18.98 1.30
CA GLY A 153 -2.32 -19.07 -0.13
C GLY A 153 -3.81 -19.13 -0.46
N HIS A 154 -4.70 -19.19 0.54
CA HIS A 154 -6.15 -18.93 0.42
C HIS A 154 -6.60 -17.67 1.17
N LEU A 155 -5.78 -17.22 2.12
CA LEU A 155 -5.84 -15.87 2.69
C LEU A 155 -4.49 -15.20 2.51
N GLN A 156 -4.50 -13.90 2.27
CA GLN A 156 -3.32 -13.05 2.18
C GLN A 156 -3.41 -11.95 3.24
N GLY A 157 -2.37 -11.81 4.05
CA GLY A 157 -2.26 -10.71 5.02
C GLY A 157 -1.44 -9.56 4.45
N TYR A 158 -1.85 -8.32 4.72
CA TYR A 158 -1.17 -7.08 4.36
C TYR A 158 -0.83 -6.33 5.63
N LEU A 159 0.47 -6.19 5.92
CA LEU A 159 0.94 -5.63 7.17
C LEU A 159 1.09 -4.11 7.07
N PHE A 160 0.57 -3.40 8.06
CA PHE A 160 0.68 -1.96 8.19
C PHE A 160 1.30 -1.56 9.52
N ARG A 161 1.96 -0.41 9.57
CA ARG A 161 2.51 0.17 10.79
C ARG A 161 2.11 1.63 10.97
N CYS A 162 1.52 1.95 12.10
CA CYS A 162 1.19 3.32 12.46
C CYS A 162 2.46 4.17 12.56
N LEU A 163 2.47 5.31 11.86
CA LEU A 163 3.60 6.23 11.81
C LEU A 163 3.84 6.99 13.13
N THR A 164 2.83 7.05 14.00
CA THR A 164 2.88 7.79 15.26
C THR A 164 3.29 6.90 16.44
N CYS A 165 2.61 5.77 16.65
CA CYS A 165 2.85 4.90 17.80
C CYS A 165 3.68 3.66 17.50
N GLY A 166 3.92 3.34 16.22
CA GLY A 166 4.69 2.17 15.79
C GLY A 166 3.95 0.83 15.90
N LYS A 167 2.68 0.83 16.33
CA LYS A 167 1.85 -0.37 16.36
C LYS A 167 1.53 -0.89 14.95
N HIS A 168 1.29 -2.18 14.85
CA HIS A 168 1.00 -2.90 13.63
C HIS A 168 -0.47 -3.26 13.53
N PHE A 169 -0.93 -3.30 12.29
CA PHE A 169 -2.29 -3.60 11.90
C PHE A 169 -2.24 -4.54 10.70
N LEU A 170 -3.25 -5.38 10.58
CA LEU A 170 -3.34 -6.39 9.53
C LEU A 170 -4.66 -6.19 8.80
N TYR A 171 -4.58 -6.03 7.48
CA TYR A 171 -5.70 -6.25 6.58
C TYR A 171 -5.58 -7.64 5.96
N VAL A 172 -6.68 -8.34 5.74
CA VAL A 172 -6.69 -9.68 5.15
C VAL A 172 -7.77 -9.75 4.09
N ASP A 173 -7.45 -10.37 2.95
CA ASP A 173 -8.42 -10.77 1.94
C ASP A 173 -8.23 -12.25 1.54
N CYS A 174 -9.16 -12.75 0.72
CA CYS A 174 -9.20 -14.14 0.24
C CYS A 174 -9.37 -14.19 -1.28
N ASP A 175 -9.03 -15.33 -1.88
CA ASP A 175 -9.15 -15.58 -3.32
C ASP A 175 -10.59 -15.88 -3.79
#